data_AF-A0A2H6BNT8-F1
#
_entry.id   AF-A0A2H6BNT8-F1
#
_cell.length_a   1.000
_cell.length_b   1.000
_cell.length_c   1.000
_cell.angle_alpha   90.00
_cell.angle_beta   90.00
_cell.angle_gamma   90.00
#
_symmetry.space_group_name_H-M   'P 1'
#
loop_
_entity.id
_entity.type
_entity.pdbx_description
1 polymer ?
#
loop_
_entity_poly.entity_id
_entity_poly.type
_entity_poly.pdbx_seq_one_letter_code
_entity_poly.pdbx_strand_id
1 'polypeptide(L)' 'MKGIQYIVDETGEKTAVVIDLKEWGQLWNEFYQNLLDRSPVNEDWINRSPFREKLD' A
#
# COMPACT_ATOMS: atom_id res chain seq x y z
N MET A 1 0.66 -10.54 15.11
CA MET A 1 -0.37 -9.55 14.71
C MET A 1 -1.37 -10.26 13.82
N LYS A 2 -2.67 -10.15 14.09
CA LYS A 2 -3.69 -10.82 13.28
C LYS A 2 -3.75 -10.16 11.89
N GLY A 3 -3.84 -10.98 10.84
CA GLY A 3 -3.97 -10.47 9.47
C GLY A 3 -2.71 -9.84 8.87
N ILE A 4 -1.53 -10.05 9.44
CA ILE A 4 -0.24 -9.63 8.87
C ILE A 4 0.65 -10.85 8.69
N GLN A 5 1.12 -11.07 7.45
CA GLN A 5 2.07 -12.12 7.10
C GLN A 5 3.30 -11.49 6.43
N TYR A 6 4.48 -12.02 6.72
CA TYR A 6 5.72 -11.57 6.09
C TYR A 6 6.24 -12.63 5.12
N ILE A 7 6.71 -12.18 3.97
CA ILE A 7 7.54 -12.97 3.08
C ILE A 7 8.98 -12.75 3.54
N VAL A 8 9.69 -13.84 3.81
CA VAL A 8 11.09 -13.83 4.23
C VAL A 8 11.96 -14.46 3.17
N ASP A 9 13.19 -13.96 3.02
CA ASP A 9 14.19 -14.58 2.16
C ASP A 9 14.90 -15.77 2.82
N GLU A 10 15.89 -16.32 2.13
CA GLU A 10 16.67 -17.50 2.57
C GLU A 10 17.51 -17.23 3.83
N THR A 11 17.82 -15.95 4.11
CA THR A 11 18.56 -15.52 5.30
C THR A 11 17.65 -15.24 6.49
N GLY A 12 16.33 -15.22 6.27
CA GLY A 12 15.30 -14.88 7.25
C GLY A 12 14.97 -13.38 7.30
N GLU A 13 15.48 -12.57 6.37
CA GLU A 13 15.14 -11.15 6.28
C GLU A 13 13.75 -10.95 5.66
N LYS A 14 12.99 -10.01 6.21
CA LYS A 14 11.63 -9.70 5.74
C LYS A 14 11.70 -8.84 4.48
N THR A 15 11.22 -9.36 3.36
CA THR A 15 11.30 -8.70 2.06
C THR A 15 9.97 -8.13 1.59
N ALA A 16 8.84 -8.68 2.06
CA ALA A 16 7.52 -8.16 1.77
C ALA A 16 6.52 -8.46 2.88
N VAL A 17 5.36 -7.80 2.82
CA VAL A 17 4.24 -7.98 3.75
C VAL A 17 2.93 -8.18 3.00
N VAL A 18 2.12 -9.12 3.46
CA VAL A 18 0.73 -9.35 3.02
C VAL A 18 -0.17 -8.98 4.19
N ILE A 19 -1.13 -8.09 3.94
CA ILE A 19 -2.08 -7.59 4.95
C ILE A 19 -3.52 -7.96 4.60
N ASP A 20 -4.31 -8.28 5.62
CA ASP A 20 -5.76 -8.40 5.51
C ASP A 20 -6.39 -7.01 5.44
N LEU A 21 -6.94 -6.65 4.29
CA LEU A 21 -7.56 -5.34 4.08
C LEU A 21 -8.87 -5.15 4.85
N LYS A 22 -9.54 -6.21 5.32
CA LYS A 22 -10.70 -6.05 6.22
C LYS A 22 -10.29 -5.49 7.57
N GLU A 23 -9.10 -5.86 8.03
CA GLU A 23 -8.56 -5.43 9.32
C GLU A 23 -7.72 -4.14 9.17
N TRP A 24 -6.97 -4.02 8.09
CA TRP A 24 -5.93 -2.98 7.91
C TRP A 24 -6.15 -2.04 6.73
N GLY A 25 -7.28 -2.15 6.03
CA GLY A 25 -7.55 -1.39 4.80
C GLY A 25 -7.56 0.13 5.01
N GLN A 26 -8.04 0.61 6.16
CA GLN A 26 -8.00 2.04 6.49
C GLN A 26 -6.57 2.56 6.59
N LEU A 27 -5.70 1.87 7.34
CA LEU A 27 -4.30 2.26 7.50
C LEU A 27 -3.56 2.22 6.15
N TRP A 28 -3.85 1.21 5.33
CA TRP A 28 -3.32 1.12 3.97
C TRP A 28 -3.75 2.30 3.10
N ASN A 29 -5.03 2.69 3.18
CA ASN A 29 -5.54 3.85 2.44
C ASN A 29 -4.89 5.15 2.92
N GLU A 30 -4.77 5.37 4.23
CA GLU A 30 -4.07 6.54 4.80
C GLU A 30 -2.61 6.60 4.34
N PHE A 31 -1.91 5.47 4.34
CA PHE A 31 -0.54 5.39 3.80
C PHE A 31 -0.49 5.77 2.32
N TYR A 32 -1.39 5.23 1.51
CA TYR A 32 -1.46 5.53 0.07
C TYR A 32 -1.76 7.01 -0.19
N GLN A 33 -2.74 7.60 0.50
CA GLN A 33 -3.06 9.03 0.37
C GLN A 33 -1.85 9.92 0.75
N ASN A 34 -1.16 9.60 1.85
CA ASN A 34 0.05 10.34 2.24
C ASN A 34 1.16 10.26 1.19
N LEU A 35 1.28 9.13 0.49
CA LEU A 35 2.23 8.97 -0.61
C LEU A 35 1.82 9.84 -1.80
N LEU A 36 0.53 9.86 -2.16
CA LEU A 36 -0.02 10.72 -3.21
C LEU A 36 0.25 12.21 -2.95
N ASP A 37 -0.04 12.68 -1.73
CA ASP A 37 0.09 14.10 -1.36
C ASP A 37 1.54 14.60 -1.44
N ARG A 38 2.50 13.69 -1.25
CA ARG A 38 3.94 13.99 -1.30
C ARG A 38 4.55 13.73 -2.66
N SER A 39 3.78 13.22 -3.61
CA SER A 39 4.29 12.85 -4.91
C SER A 39 4.49 14.08 -5.80
N PRO A 40 5.59 14.14 -6.58
CA PRO A 40 5.78 15.21 -7.56
C PRO A 40 4.62 15.21 -8.56
N VAL A 41 4.11 16.41 -8.87
CA VAL A 41 2.98 16.63 -9.80
C VAL A 41 3.20 15.96 -11.18
N ASN A 42 4.47 15.68 -11.54
CA ASN A 42 4.87 15.13 -12.83
C ASN A 42 4.99 13.59 -12.86
N GLU A 43 4.55 12.87 -11.83
CA GLU A 43 4.53 11.41 -11.85
C GLU A 43 3.24 10.88 -12.48
N ASP A 44 3.28 10.68 -13.80
CA ASP A 44 2.15 10.23 -14.63
C ASP A 44 1.50 8.92 -14.16
N TRP A 45 2.28 8.00 -13.57
CA TRP A 45 1.77 6.71 -13.10
C TRP A 45 0.85 6.86 -11.89
N ILE A 46 1.03 7.92 -11.10
CA ILE A 46 0.19 8.23 -9.95
C ILE A 46 -1.14 8.84 -10.38
N ASN A 47 -1.10 9.75 -11.35
CA ASN A 47 -2.28 10.43 -11.89
C ASN A 47 -3.14 9.52 -12.77
N ARG A 48 -2.59 8.42 -13.31
CA ARG A 48 -3.31 7.42 -14.13
C ARG A 48 -3.77 6.19 -13.34
N SER A 49 -3.60 6.20 -12.01
CA SER A 49 -3.93 5.05 -11.18
C SER A 49 -5.46 4.78 -11.19
N PRO A 50 -5.92 3.61 -11.70
CA PRO A 50 -7.34 3.24 -11.70
C PRO A 50 -7.92 3.04 -10.29
N PHE A 51 -7.08 3.16 -9.26
CA PHE A 51 -7.50 3.11 -7.87
C PHE A 51 -8.23 4.38 -7.41
N ARG A 52 -8.07 5.52 -8.10
CA ARG A 52 -8.85 6.74 -7.80
C ARG A 52 -10.34 6.56 -8.10
N GLU A 53 -10.70 5.83 -9.15
CA GLU A 53 -12.10 5.67 -9.59
C GLU A 53 -12.90 4.63 -8.80
N LYS A 54 -12.25 3.78 -8.00
CA LYS A 54 -12.90 2.67 -7.28
C LYS A 54 -13.23 2.95 -5.82
N LEU A 55 -13.01 4.18 -5.35
CA LEU A 55 -13.20 4.56 -3.95
C LEU A 55 -14.41 5.49 -3.72
N ASP A 56 -15.16 5.83 -4.77
CA ASP A 56 -16.47 6.49 -4.71
C ASP A 56 -17.63 5.47 -4.76
#